data_AF-A0A6P0XIA5-F1
#
_entry.id   AF-A0A6P0XIA5-F1
#
_cell.length_a   1.000
_cell.length_b   1.000
_cell.length_c   1.000
_cell.angle_alpha   90.00
_cell.angle_beta   90.00
_cell.angle_gamma   90.00
#
_symmetry.space_group_name_H-M   'P 1'
#
loop_
_entity.id
_entity.type
_entity.pdbx_description
1 polymer ?
#
loop_
_entity_poly.entity_id
_entity_poly.type
_entity_poly.pdbx_seq_one_letter_code
_entity_poly.pdbx_strand_id
1 'polypeptide(L)' 'MEVDHITLQYLGGKNNMVNKKFLHNYCHHQKFFQDGSRDRKSN' A
#
# COMPACT_ATOMS: atom_id res chain seq x y z
N MET A 1 9.28 8.47 3.87
CA MET A 1 9.29 7.08 3.38
C MET A 1 8.23 6.34 4.15
N GLU A 2 7.45 5.50 3.48
CA GLU A 2 6.37 4.72 4.09
C GLU A 2 6.53 3.23 3.79
N VAL A 3 6.03 2.39 4.68
CA VAL A 3 6.03 0.94 4.52
C VAL A 3 4.72 0.54 3.86
N ASP A 4 4.82 -0.01 2.67
CA ASP A 4 3.69 -0.35 1.82
C ASP A 4 3.65 -1.86 1.54
N HIS A 5 2.46 -2.41 1.25
CA HIS A 5 2.34 -3.81 0.87
C HIS A 5 2.73 -3.99 -0.61
N ILE A 6 3.54 -5.01 -0.89
CA ILE A 6 3.91 -5.36 -2.28
C ILE A 6 2.66 -5.88 -3.00
N THR A 7 1.96 -6.83 -2.37
CA THR A 7 0.63 -7.30 -2.77
C THR A 7 -0.40 -6.79 -1.79
N LEU A 8 -1.44 -6.14 -2.31
CA LEU A 8 -2.54 -5.58 -1.51
C LEU A 8 -3.31 -6.68 -0.77
N GLN A 9 -3.81 -6.36 0.42
CA GLN A 9 -4.50 -7.34 1.28
C GLN A 9 -5.76 -7.92 0.63
N TYR A 10 -6.52 -7.11 -0.13
CA TYR A 10 -7.71 -7.60 -0.83
C TYR A 10 -7.40 -8.56 -2.00
N LEU A 11 -6.14 -8.57 -2.47
CA LEU A 11 -5.63 -9.54 -3.44
C LEU A 11 -4.99 -10.76 -2.77
N GLY A 12 -5.19 -10.94 -1.45
CA GLY A 12 -4.60 -12.04 -0.68
C GLY A 12 -3.18 -11.78 -0.18
N GLY A 13 -2.71 -10.53 -0.25
CA GLY A 13 -1.44 -10.12 0.33
C GLY A 13 -1.41 -10.31 1.85
N LYS A 14 -0.40 -11.02 2.36
CA LYS A 14 -0.24 -11.24 3.81
C LYS A 14 0.38 -10.02 4.48
N ASN A 15 -0.04 -9.71 5.71
CA ASN A 15 0.58 -8.65 6.51
C ASN A 15 1.88 -9.13 7.20
N ASN A 16 2.86 -9.57 6.42
CA ASN A 16 4.16 -10.03 6.92
C ASN A 16 5.30 -9.17 6.35
N MET A 17 6.49 -9.25 6.95
CA MET A 17 7.63 -8.42 6.55
C MET A 17 8.09 -8.68 5.11
N VAL A 18 7.88 -9.90 4.61
CA VAL A 18 8.23 -10.30 3.23
C VAL A 18 7.35 -9.57 2.20
N ASN A 19 6.08 -9.32 2.53
CA ASN A 19 5.15 -8.59 1.67
C ASN A 19 5.14 -7.08 1.95
N LYS A 20 6.15 -6.56 2.67
CA LYS A 20 6.31 -5.13 2.96
C LYS A 20 7.52 -4.58 2.24
N LYS A 21 7.39 -3.40 1.64
CA LYS A 21 8.49 -2.68 0.99
C LYS A 21 8.49 -1.23 1.44
N PHE A 22 9.70 -0.70 1.66
CA PHE A 22 9.87 0.73 1.85
C PHE A 22 9.69 1.45 0.51
N LEU A 23 8.74 2.37 0.48
CA LEU A 23 8.45 3.22 -0.66
C LEU A 23 8.72 4.68 -0.31
N HIS A 24 9.24 5.43 -1.27
CA HIS A 24 9.29 6.88 -1.14
C HIS A 24 7.86 7.44 -1.21
N ASN A 25 7.56 8.48 -0.43
CA ASN A 25 6.19 9.01 -0.30
C ASN A 25 5.58 9.39 -1.66
N TYR A 26 6.42 9.88 -2.58
CA TYR A 26 6.02 10.18 -3.96
C TYR A 26 5.50 8.94 -4.70
N CYS A 27 6.20 7.81 -4.58
CA CYS A 27 5.78 6.55 -5.17
C CYS A 27 4.57 5.95 -4.44
N HIS A 28 4.44 6.20 -3.13
CA HIS A 28 3.29 5.74 -2.34
C HIS A 28 2.00 6.44 -2.78
N HIS A 29 2.03 7.76 -2.98
CA HIS A 29 0.89 8.50 -3.50
C HIS A 29 0.51 8.10 -4.93
N GLN A 30 1.47 7.77 -5.79
CA GLN A 30 1.18 7.31 -7.15
C GLN A 30 0.53 5.93 -7.18
N LYS A 31 1.08 4.98 -6.41
CA LYS A 31 0.46 3.66 -6.23
C LYS A 31 -0.98 3.80 -5.76
N PHE A 32 -1.20 4.53 -4.66
CA PHE A 32 -2.54 4.76 -4.13
C PHE A 32 -3.55 5.26 -5.19
N PHE A 33 -3.10 6.09 -6.13
CA PHE A 33 -3.93 6.60 -7.23
C PHE A 33 -4.22 5.56 -8.33
N GLN A 34 -3.27 4.64 -8.60
CA GLN A 34 -3.43 3.54 -9.56
C GLN A 34 -4.20 2.35 -8.99
N ASP A 35 -3.95 2.01 -7.73
CA ASP A 35 -4.47 0.82 -7.07
C ASP A 35 -5.93 1.00 -6.65
N GLY A 36 -6.43 2.24 -6.68
CA GLY A 36 -7.77 2.59 -6.19
C GLY A 36 -7.95 2.31 -4.71
N SER A 37 -6.85 2.09 -3.97
CA SER A 37 -6.82 1.89 -2.52
C SER A 37 -7.12 3.21 -1.82
N ARG A 38 -8.26 3.83 -2.12
CA ARG A 38 -8.80 4.96 -1.38
C ARG A 38 -8.78 4.56 0.09
N ASP A 39 -7.90 5.18 0.87
CA ASP A 39 -8.09 5.35 2.30
C ASP A 39 -9.55 5.73 2.45
N ARG A 40 -10.35 4.75 2.91
CA ARG A 40 -11.59 5.06 3.59
C ARG A 40 -11.09 5.88 4.77
N LYS A 41 -11.05 7.21 4.61
CA LYS A 41 -11.24 8.11 5.73
C LYS A 41 -12.57 7.68 6.33
N SER A 42 -12.47 6.76 7.30
CA SER A 42 -13.54 6.41 8.21
C SER A 42 -13.75 7.68 9.01
N ASN A 43 -14.74 8.46 8.59
CA ASN A 43 -15.35 9.47 9.44
C ASN A 43 -16.32 8.78 10.40
#